data_AF-A0A935ERY4-F1
#
_entry.id   AF-A0A935ERY4-F1
#
_cell.length_a   1.000
_cell.length_b   1.000
_cell.length_c   1.000
_cell.angle_alpha   90.00
_cell.angle_beta   90.00
_cell.angle_gamma   90.00
#
_symmetry.space_group_name_H-M   'P 1'
#
loop_
_entity.id
_entity.type
_entity.pdbx_description
1 polymer ?
#
loop_
_entity_poly.entity_id
_entity_poly.type
_entity_poly.pdbx_seq_one_letter_code
_entity_poly.pdbx_strand_id
1 'polypeptide(L)'
;MSVLLLLASFSVAAEREIVTLTDPANDDFGGGSLVYPERLDYRPGDLDLRVLKISKDDKGFWFEATFANPVRDPKAAKTGIGPEPMPVSARRGFYTFNIDVYIDTDRAPGSGNSFTLPGRKARIDPAYAWERAIILTPRPELARGELFDVLSRQFPNRSRYEAETSIDNSVYFPTEVRVRGKSVEFFVPAAFFGGSDGADWAVTTLVTGARPYSSMSLSFLPTSKTPLEQMDMGAMQPAQGRPQDTFGFESGQEASPIVDALMPSVAQQIALIGNDEPLIGMSWGPHAVNESALSRRFERGAETVRAKRNTTPEASGGSLFSSTLGGLKNWFRSDPVRPEADASGQSRKPVPLQSFLDPGIKGNAAAESAPIGQHAPVPERLRTLQQLFDDKLIDEAEYRMHKQRILGDL
;
A
#
# COMPACT_ATOMS: atom_id res chain seq x y z
N MET A 1 -28.85 -35.46 49.83
CA MET A 1 -27.57 -34.99 49.26
C MET A 1 -27.92 -34.34 47.93
N SER A 2 -28.16 -33.02 47.92
CA SER A 2 -28.61 -32.29 46.73
C SER A 2 -27.41 -31.63 46.07
N VAL A 3 -27.10 -32.03 44.84
CA VAL A 3 -26.06 -31.43 44.01
C VAL A 3 -26.70 -30.28 43.22
N LEU A 4 -26.29 -29.05 43.52
CA LEU A 4 -26.67 -27.85 42.79
C LEU A 4 -25.75 -27.72 41.57
N LEU A 5 -26.28 -27.92 40.36
CA LEU A 5 -25.57 -27.70 39.10
C LEU A 5 -25.62 -26.20 38.77
N LEU A 6 -24.50 -25.49 38.93
CA LEU A 6 -24.35 -24.12 38.41
C LEU A 6 -24.02 -24.21 36.91
N LEU A 7 -25.00 -23.93 36.06
CA LEU A 7 -24.79 -23.66 34.64
C LEU A 7 -24.28 -22.23 34.48
N ALA A 8 -22.96 -22.06 34.35
CA ALA A 8 -22.36 -20.82 33.92
C ALA A 8 -22.78 -20.55 32.47
N SER A 9 -23.65 -19.55 32.28
CA SER A 9 -24.03 -19.07 30.96
C SER A 9 -22.89 -18.21 30.41
N PHE A 10 -22.07 -18.77 29.53
CA PHE A 10 -21.13 -17.98 28.75
C PHE A 10 -21.92 -17.26 27.65
N SER A 11 -22.28 -16.00 27.88
CA SER A 11 -22.75 -15.12 26.81
C SER A 11 -21.60 -14.86 25.84
N VAL A 12 -21.58 -15.57 24.71
CA VAL A 12 -20.77 -15.18 23.56
C VAL A 12 -21.42 -13.91 23.01
N ALA A 13 -20.72 -12.78 23.07
CA ALA A 13 -21.19 -11.54 22.45
C ALA A 13 -21.40 -11.81 20.95
N ALA A 14 -22.60 -11.50 20.44
CA ALA A 14 -22.90 -11.69 19.04
C ALA A 14 -22.14 -10.67 18.19
N GLU A 15 -21.55 -11.13 17.10
CA GLU A 15 -20.90 -10.30 16.10
C GLU A 15 -21.89 -9.29 15.51
N ARG A 16 -21.55 -8.01 15.57
CA ARG A 16 -22.35 -6.90 15.03
C ARG A 16 -21.80 -6.47 13.68
N GLU A 17 -22.65 -6.48 12.65
CA GLU A 17 -22.29 -5.91 11.36
C GLU A 17 -22.11 -4.38 11.47
N ILE A 18 -21.00 -3.87 10.91
CA ILE A 18 -20.71 -2.44 10.82
C ILE A 18 -21.18 -1.91 9.46
N VAL A 19 -20.71 -2.54 8.39
CA VAL A 19 -21.02 -2.14 7.01
C VAL A 19 -20.83 -3.32 6.07
N THR A 20 -21.61 -3.32 4.99
CA THR A 20 -21.42 -4.19 3.84
C THR A 20 -21.28 -3.31 2.60
N LEU A 21 -20.12 -3.38 1.95
CA LEU A 21 -19.76 -2.62 0.77
C LEU A 21 -19.74 -3.54 -0.44
N THR A 22 -20.30 -3.10 -1.56
CA THR A 22 -20.40 -3.91 -2.78
C THR A 22 -19.56 -3.33 -3.89
N ASP A 23 -18.91 -4.22 -4.63
CA ASP A 23 -18.14 -3.91 -5.83
C ASP A 23 -18.92 -4.38 -7.08
N PRO A 24 -18.69 -3.77 -8.25
CA PRO A 24 -19.24 -4.21 -9.51
C PRO A 24 -18.78 -5.62 -9.90
N ALA A 25 -19.15 -6.00 -11.12
CA ALA A 25 -18.93 -7.34 -11.62
C ALA A 25 -17.97 -7.32 -12.80
N ASN A 26 -17.02 -8.25 -12.79
CA ASN A 26 -16.11 -8.48 -13.90
C ASN A 26 -15.24 -7.26 -14.20
N ASP A 27 -14.69 -6.62 -13.17
CA ASP A 27 -13.79 -5.48 -13.27
C ASP A 27 -12.35 -5.76 -12.81
N ASP A 28 -12.00 -7.03 -12.63
CA ASP A 28 -10.68 -7.55 -12.29
C ASP A 28 -9.60 -7.42 -13.40
N PHE A 29 -9.58 -6.27 -14.07
CA PHE A 29 -8.66 -5.88 -15.13
C PHE A 29 -7.97 -4.53 -14.86
N GLY A 30 -8.00 -4.08 -13.60
CA GLY A 30 -7.38 -2.85 -13.11
C GLY A 30 -7.81 -1.61 -13.89
N GLY A 31 -6.84 -0.89 -14.45
CA GLY A 31 -7.08 0.30 -15.29
C GLY A 31 -7.71 0.02 -16.67
N GLY A 32 -8.12 -1.22 -16.96
CA GLY A 32 -8.73 -1.62 -18.24
C GLY A 32 -7.82 -2.41 -19.18
N SER A 33 -6.59 -2.70 -18.78
CA SER A 33 -5.56 -3.31 -19.65
C SER A 33 -4.88 -4.54 -19.07
N LEU A 34 -5.18 -4.92 -17.83
CA LEU A 34 -4.55 -6.09 -17.23
C LEU A 34 -5.10 -7.38 -17.84
N VAL A 35 -4.18 -8.31 -18.07
CA VAL A 35 -4.45 -9.65 -18.56
C VAL A 35 -4.00 -10.64 -17.51
N TYR A 36 -4.84 -11.62 -17.21
CA TYR A 36 -4.49 -12.68 -16.26
C TYR A 36 -3.25 -13.47 -16.72
N PRO A 37 -2.42 -13.98 -15.77
CA PRO A 37 -1.31 -14.85 -16.09
C PRO A 37 -1.76 -16.11 -16.85
N GLU A 38 -0.92 -16.69 -17.72
CA GLU A 38 -1.24 -17.92 -18.48
C GLU A 38 -1.24 -19.21 -17.62
N ARG A 39 -1.31 -19.07 -16.30
CA ARG A 39 -1.19 -20.15 -15.34
C ARG A 39 -2.54 -20.82 -15.13
N LEU A 40 -2.54 -22.15 -15.06
CA LEU A 40 -3.78 -22.93 -14.90
C LEU A 40 -4.48 -22.72 -13.55
N ASP A 41 -3.78 -22.17 -12.57
CA ASP A 41 -4.31 -21.86 -11.24
C ASP A 41 -4.92 -20.46 -11.11
N TYR A 42 -4.84 -19.66 -12.18
CA TYR A 42 -5.55 -18.39 -12.31
C TYR A 42 -6.68 -18.54 -13.34
N ARG A 43 -7.83 -17.95 -13.03
CA ARG A 43 -8.94 -17.80 -13.97
C ARG A 43 -9.51 -16.39 -13.85
N PRO A 44 -10.03 -15.82 -14.95
CA PRO A 44 -10.84 -14.61 -14.87
C PRO A 44 -11.93 -14.74 -13.80
N GLY A 45 -12.11 -13.71 -12.99
CA GLY A 45 -12.98 -13.68 -11.82
C GLY A 45 -12.35 -14.19 -10.52
N ASP A 46 -11.11 -14.70 -10.52
CA ASP A 46 -10.47 -15.18 -9.29
C ASP A 46 -10.07 -14.04 -8.34
N LEU A 47 -9.81 -12.85 -8.86
CA LEU A 47 -9.44 -11.64 -8.10
C LEU A 47 -10.50 -10.54 -8.18
N ASP A 48 -11.68 -10.86 -8.72
CA ASP A 48 -12.86 -9.99 -8.83
C ASP A 48 -13.57 -9.93 -7.48
N LEU A 49 -13.28 -8.89 -6.69
CA LEU A 49 -13.92 -8.63 -5.41
C LEU A 49 -15.37 -8.25 -5.66
N ARG A 50 -16.28 -8.71 -4.79
CA ARG A 50 -17.72 -8.43 -4.92
C ARG A 50 -18.30 -7.76 -3.70
N VAL A 51 -17.80 -8.16 -2.53
CA VAL A 51 -18.29 -7.65 -1.26
C VAL A 51 -17.12 -7.55 -0.30
N LEU A 52 -17.02 -6.41 0.39
CA LEU A 52 -16.28 -6.28 1.62
C LEU A 52 -17.28 -6.04 2.75
N LYS A 53 -17.35 -6.98 3.70
CA LYS A 53 -18.13 -6.84 4.92
C LYS A 53 -17.19 -6.59 6.09
N ILE A 54 -17.57 -5.65 6.95
CA ILE A 54 -16.88 -5.37 8.20
C ILE A 54 -17.88 -5.60 9.34
N SER A 55 -17.45 -6.37 10.32
CA SER A 55 -18.21 -6.66 11.52
C SER A 55 -17.30 -6.57 12.74
N LYS A 56 -17.91 -6.51 13.92
CA LYS A 56 -17.22 -6.28 15.19
C LYS A 56 -17.78 -7.18 16.28
N ASP A 57 -16.90 -7.76 17.08
CA ASP A 57 -17.21 -8.43 18.34
C ASP A 57 -16.54 -7.71 19.51
N ASP A 58 -16.47 -8.37 20.67
CA ASP A 58 -15.83 -7.85 21.88
C ASP A 58 -14.29 -7.78 21.78
N LYS A 59 -13.68 -8.55 20.88
CA LYS A 59 -12.22 -8.63 20.73
C LYS A 59 -11.69 -7.71 19.64
N GLY A 60 -12.45 -7.51 18.58
CA GLY A 60 -11.98 -6.77 17.42
C GLY A 60 -12.93 -6.76 16.25
N PHE A 61 -12.35 -6.59 15.08
CA PHE A 61 -13.06 -6.47 13.82
C PHE A 61 -12.79 -7.68 12.95
N TRP A 62 -13.84 -8.15 12.29
CA TRP A 62 -13.78 -9.17 11.26
C TRP A 62 -14.02 -8.50 9.92
N PHE A 63 -13.13 -8.79 8.98
CA PHE A 63 -13.22 -8.35 7.59
C PHE A 63 -13.46 -9.59 6.74
N GLU A 64 -14.55 -9.59 5.98
CA GLU A 64 -14.87 -10.66 5.04
C GLU A 64 -14.88 -10.10 3.62
N ALA A 65 -13.94 -10.55 2.80
CA ALA A 65 -13.89 -10.27 1.37
C ALA A 65 -14.45 -11.46 0.59
N THR A 66 -15.46 -11.22 -0.24
CA THR A 66 -16.09 -12.23 -1.10
C THR A 66 -15.73 -11.96 -2.56
N PHE A 67 -15.20 -12.97 -3.25
CA PHE A 67 -14.83 -12.90 -4.67
C PHE A 67 -15.90 -13.51 -5.59
N ALA A 68 -15.79 -13.25 -6.90
CA ALA A 68 -16.67 -13.84 -7.90
C ALA A 68 -16.53 -15.38 -7.96
N ASN A 69 -15.28 -15.87 -7.92
CA ASN A 69 -14.94 -17.29 -7.91
C ASN A 69 -14.52 -17.81 -6.53
N PRO A 70 -14.59 -19.14 -6.29
CA PRO A 70 -14.02 -19.74 -5.09
C PRO A 70 -12.51 -19.49 -4.97
N VAL A 71 -12.07 -19.13 -3.77
CA VAL A 71 -10.65 -18.97 -3.41
C VAL A 71 -9.92 -20.29 -3.69
N ARG A 72 -8.76 -20.19 -4.35
CA ARG A 72 -7.95 -21.34 -4.75
C ARG A 72 -7.31 -22.00 -3.54
N ASP A 73 -7.54 -23.31 -3.37
CA ASP A 73 -6.90 -24.11 -2.33
C ASP A 73 -5.40 -24.32 -2.66
N PRO A 74 -4.47 -23.87 -1.80
CA PRO A 74 -3.04 -24.10 -1.97
C PRO A 74 -2.66 -25.59 -2.12
N LYS A 75 -3.43 -26.52 -1.57
CA LYS A 75 -3.20 -27.97 -1.70
C LYS A 75 -3.46 -28.49 -3.11
N ALA A 76 -4.32 -27.81 -3.86
CA ALA A 76 -4.63 -28.15 -5.24
C ALA A 76 -3.60 -27.58 -6.24
N ALA A 77 -2.70 -26.70 -5.78
CA ALA A 77 -1.65 -26.12 -6.62
C ALA A 77 -0.65 -27.20 -7.03
N LYS A 78 -0.66 -27.57 -8.32
CA LYS A 78 0.24 -28.59 -8.90
C LYS A 78 1.65 -28.07 -9.18
N THR A 79 1.86 -26.76 -9.10
CA THR A 79 3.13 -26.10 -9.39
C THR A 79 3.54 -25.26 -8.18
N GLY A 80 4.66 -25.63 -7.55
CA GLY A 80 5.33 -24.74 -6.61
C GLY A 80 6.00 -23.64 -7.43
N ILE A 81 5.41 -22.45 -7.47
CA ILE A 81 6.18 -21.29 -7.91
C ILE A 81 7.02 -20.87 -6.70
N GLY A 82 8.33 -20.97 -6.84
CA GLY A 82 9.27 -20.67 -5.78
C GLY A 82 9.95 -21.92 -5.20
N PRO A 83 11.01 -21.71 -4.40
CA PRO A 83 11.85 -22.78 -3.89
C PRO A 83 11.16 -23.64 -2.83
N GLU A 84 10.08 -23.15 -2.23
CA GLU A 84 9.30 -23.85 -1.20
C GLU A 84 7.97 -24.40 -1.78
N PRO A 85 7.54 -25.61 -1.36
CA PRO A 85 6.23 -26.13 -1.75
C PRO A 85 5.08 -25.21 -1.32
N MET A 86 4.11 -24.97 -2.21
CA MET A 86 3.00 -24.02 -1.99
C MET A 86 2.25 -24.20 -0.65
N PRO A 87 1.95 -25.42 -0.17
CA PRO A 87 1.29 -25.61 1.14
C PRO A 87 2.12 -25.14 2.33
N VAL A 88 3.45 -25.07 2.19
CA VAL A 88 4.37 -24.57 3.22
C VAL A 88 4.39 -23.05 3.22
N SER A 89 4.29 -22.42 2.04
CA SER A 89 4.28 -20.96 1.86
C SER A 89 2.91 -20.33 2.11
N ALA A 90 1.81 -21.05 1.85
CA ALA A 90 0.44 -20.56 1.91
C ALA A 90 -0.39 -21.26 2.98
N ARG A 91 0.14 -21.31 4.21
CA ARG A 91 -0.46 -22.04 5.34
C ARG A 91 -1.84 -21.52 5.77
N ARG A 92 -2.23 -20.35 5.26
CA ARG A 92 -3.46 -19.62 5.61
C ARG A 92 -4.63 -19.90 4.68
N GLY A 93 -4.47 -20.83 3.73
CA GLY A 93 -5.56 -21.34 2.89
C GLY A 93 -5.83 -20.56 1.60
N PHE A 94 -4.99 -19.58 1.25
CA PHE A 94 -5.03 -18.83 -0.01
C PHE A 94 -3.61 -18.44 -0.43
N TYR A 95 -3.39 -18.19 -1.72
CA TYR A 95 -2.04 -17.89 -2.24
C TYR A 95 -1.96 -17.01 -3.50
N THR A 96 -3.10 -16.70 -4.13
CA THR A 96 -3.15 -16.02 -5.45
C THR A 96 -3.36 -14.51 -5.36
N PHE A 97 -3.73 -13.97 -4.21
CA PHE A 97 -4.04 -12.55 -4.06
C PHE A 97 -3.53 -11.97 -2.74
N ASN A 98 -3.33 -10.66 -2.73
CA ASN A 98 -3.30 -9.86 -1.51
C ASN A 98 -4.54 -8.95 -1.48
N ILE A 99 -5.02 -8.63 -0.29
CA ILE A 99 -6.03 -7.59 -0.06
C ILE A 99 -5.42 -6.54 0.85
N ASP A 100 -5.43 -5.30 0.39
CA ASP A 100 -5.03 -4.14 1.19
C ASP A 100 -6.28 -3.35 1.54
N VAL A 101 -6.47 -3.05 2.82
CA VAL A 101 -7.54 -2.17 3.30
C VAL A 101 -6.90 -0.98 4.00
N TYR A 102 -6.89 0.16 3.32
CA TYR A 102 -6.43 1.44 3.87
C TYR A 102 -7.62 2.16 4.51
N ILE A 103 -7.51 2.52 5.77
CA ILE A 103 -8.61 3.01 6.61
C ILE A 103 -8.26 4.41 7.11
N ASP A 104 -9.10 5.36 6.68
CA ASP A 104 -9.24 6.68 7.26
C ASP A 104 -10.20 6.57 8.46
N THR A 105 -9.64 6.73 9.65
CA THR A 105 -10.31 6.58 10.94
C THR A 105 -10.73 7.90 11.57
N ASP A 106 -10.12 9.01 11.16
CA ASP A 106 -10.37 10.34 11.75
C ASP A 106 -11.17 11.29 10.83
N ARG A 107 -11.33 10.91 9.56
CA ARG A 107 -12.08 11.62 8.51
C ARG A 107 -11.56 13.04 8.27
N ALA A 108 -10.32 13.33 8.65
CA ALA A 108 -9.70 14.63 8.50
C ALA A 108 -8.86 14.67 7.22
N PRO A 109 -9.22 15.48 6.21
CA PRO A 109 -8.46 15.53 4.96
C PRO A 109 -6.96 15.84 5.18
N GLY A 110 -6.10 14.94 4.72
CA GLY A 110 -4.64 15.06 4.78
C GLY A 110 -3.99 14.74 6.12
N SER A 111 -4.76 14.30 7.14
CA SER A 111 -4.19 13.84 8.43
C SER A 111 -3.39 12.54 8.28
N GLY A 112 -3.85 11.65 7.39
CA GLY A 112 -3.28 10.33 7.14
C GLY A 112 -2.31 10.25 5.97
N ASN A 113 -1.92 9.01 5.64
CA ASN A 113 -1.06 8.67 4.53
C ASN A 113 -1.84 8.72 3.19
N SER A 114 -1.25 9.34 2.17
CA SER A 114 -1.80 9.30 0.80
C SER A 114 -1.08 8.32 -0.12
N PHE A 115 -0.03 7.65 0.35
CA PHE A 115 0.68 6.64 -0.42
C PHE A 115 0.23 5.25 -0.02
N THR A 116 0.03 4.38 -1.01
CA THR A 116 -0.15 2.94 -0.74
C THR A 116 1.17 2.33 -0.28
N LEU A 117 1.10 1.16 0.36
CA LEU A 117 2.30 0.42 0.70
C LEU A 117 3.06 -0.02 -0.57
N PRO A 118 4.36 -0.33 -0.45
CA PRO A 118 5.19 -0.64 -1.60
C PRO A 118 4.62 -1.75 -2.50
N GLY A 119 4.89 -1.61 -3.80
CA GLY A 119 4.47 -2.55 -4.83
C GLY A 119 3.06 -2.32 -5.39
N ARG A 120 2.23 -1.47 -4.77
CA ARG A 120 0.88 -1.15 -5.29
C ARG A 120 0.92 -0.02 -6.31
N LYS A 121 1.94 0.85 -6.23
CA LYS A 121 2.20 1.96 -7.15
C LYS A 121 0.98 2.88 -7.34
N ALA A 122 0.27 3.18 -6.26
CA ALA A 122 -0.90 4.06 -6.31
C ALA A 122 -0.90 5.07 -5.16
N ARG A 123 -1.66 6.15 -5.36
CA ARG A 123 -1.93 7.19 -4.36
C ARG A 123 -3.40 7.18 -3.99
N ILE A 124 -3.70 7.63 -2.79
CA ILE A 124 -5.05 7.79 -2.24
C ILE A 124 -5.31 9.29 -2.08
N ASP A 125 -6.51 9.71 -2.47
CA ASP A 125 -6.93 11.11 -2.38
C ASP A 125 -6.79 11.61 -0.92
N PRO A 126 -6.26 12.82 -0.67
CA PRO A 126 -6.08 13.33 0.68
C PRO A 126 -7.35 13.34 1.54
N ALA A 127 -8.55 13.41 0.96
CA ALA A 127 -9.82 13.31 1.70
C ALA A 127 -10.14 11.88 2.21
N TYR A 128 -9.32 10.91 1.83
CA TYR A 128 -9.38 9.48 2.20
C TYR A 128 -8.01 9.00 2.69
N ALA A 129 -7.13 9.92 3.08
CA ALA A 129 -5.80 9.57 3.59
C ALA A 129 -5.94 8.68 4.82
N TRP A 130 -5.06 7.68 4.96
CA TRP A 130 -5.27 6.59 5.91
C TRP A 130 -4.33 6.65 7.12
N GLU A 131 -4.85 6.33 8.31
CA GLU A 131 -4.03 6.15 9.52
C GLU A 131 -3.66 4.68 9.73
N ARG A 132 -4.51 3.77 9.25
CA ARG A 132 -4.38 2.32 9.43
C ARG A 132 -4.43 1.60 8.10
N ALA A 133 -3.53 0.65 7.87
CA ALA A 133 -3.54 -0.25 6.74
C ALA A 133 -3.60 -1.69 7.23
N ILE A 134 -4.47 -2.50 6.64
CA ILE A 134 -4.53 -3.94 6.89
C ILE A 134 -4.09 -4.67 5.62
N ILE A 135 -3.09 -5.53 5.73
CA ILE A 135 -2.47 -6.19 4.58
C ILE A 135 -2.65 -7.70 4.72
N LEU A 136 -3.72 -8.21 4.11
CA LEU A 136 -3.92 -9.64 3.97
C LEU A 136 -3.02 -10.15 2.84
N THR A 137 -2.03 -10.96 3.20
CA THR A 137 -1.11 -11.57 2.25
C THR A 137 -0.84 -13.02 2.65
N PRO A 138 -0.50 -13.93 1.72
CA PRO A 138 -0.22 -15.33 2.05
C PRO A 138 0.92 -15.50 3.06
N ARG A 139 1.88 -14.55 3.11
CA ARG A 139 3.05 -14.57 4.00
C ARG A 139 3.18 -13.28 4.84
N PRO A 140 2.33 -13.08 5.85
CA PRO A 140 2.28 -11.84 6.60
C PRO A 140 3.60 -11.54 7.35
N GLU A 141 4.26 -12.57 7.88
CA GLU A 141 5.53 -12.42 8.60
C GLU A 141 6.66 -11.98 7.66
N LEU A 142 6.67 -12.51 6.44
CA LEU A 142 7.64 -12.13 5.41
C LEU A 142 7.41 -10.67 4.99
N ALA A 143 6.17 -10.31 4.66
CA ALA A 143 5.83 -8.95 4.23
C ALA A 143 6.15 -7.91 5.31
N ARG A 144 5.85 -8.20 6.58
CA ARG A 144 6.23 -7.33 7.72
C ARG A 144 7.74 -7.19 7.83
N GLY A 145 8.48 -8.29 7.69
CA GLY A 145 9.95 -8.30 7.73
C GLY A 145 10.57 -7.49 6.60
N GLU A 146 10.09 -7.67 5.36
CA GLU A 146 10.57 -6.91 4.20
C GLU A 146 10.30 -5.40 4.38
N LEU A 147 9.12 -5.02 4.91
CA LEU A 147 8.80 -3.62 5.19
C LEU A 147 9.75 -3.03 6.24
N PHE A 148 9.99 -3.78 7.32
CA PHE A 148 10.94 -3.37 8.36
C PHE A 148 12.36 -3.20 7.81
N ASP A 149 12.84 -4.13 6.99
CA ASP A 149 14.18 -4.08 6.41
C ASP A 149 14.35 -2.86 5.49
N VAL A 150 13.35 -2.58 4.65
CA VAL A 150 13.37 -1.44 3.73
C VAL A 150 13.34 -0.12 4.50
N LEU A 151 12.47 0.02 5.50
CA LEU A 151 12.42 1.22 6.33
C LEU A 151 13.73 1.42 7.11
N SER A 152 14.32 0.35 7.62
CA SER A 152 15.62 0.41 8.32
C SER A 152 16.75 0.87 7.40
N ARG A 153 16.74 0.46 6.12
CA ARG A 153 17.72 0.92 5.12
C ARG A 153 17.49 2.36 4.69
N GLN A 154 16.24 2.79 4.56
CA GLN A 154 15.91 4.16 4.17
C GLN A 154 16.16 5.16 5.30
N PHE A 155 16.01 4.74 6.55
CA PHE A 155 16.18 5.56 7.75
C PHE A 155 17.18 4.92 8.73
N PRO A 156 18.47 4.81 8.37
CA PRO A 156 19.47 4.07 9.15
C PRO A 156 19.75 4.65 10.54
N ASN A 157 19.42 5.93 10.76
CA ASN A 157 19.61 6.62 12.04
C ASN A 157 18.52 6.29 13.07
N ARG A 158 17.50 5.49 12.72
CA ARG A 158 16.44 5.11 13.64
C ARG A 158 16.77 3.85 14.39
N SER A 159 16.33 3.80 15.64
CA SER A 159 16.38 2.55 16.38
C SER A 159 15.40 1.54 15.77
N ARG A 160 15.78 0.26 15.86
CA ARG A 160 14.89 -0.86 15.49
C ARG A 160 13.53 -0.76 16.18
N TYR A 161 13.50 -0.39 17.46
CA TYR A 161 12.28 -0.27 18.25
C TYR A 161 11.33 0.81 17.70
N GLU A 162 11.86 1.98 17.33
CA GLU A 162 11.05 3.05 16.72
C GLU A 162 10.47 2.64 15.37
N ALA A 163 11.24 1.94 14.54
CA ALA A 163 10.79 1.45 13.25
C ALA A 163 9.70 0.37 13.40
N GLU A 164 9.90 -0.63 14.27
CA GLU A 164 8.90 -1.65 14.58
C GLU A 164 7.60 -1.03 15.13
N THR A 165 7.73 -0.11 16.09
CA THR A 165 6.58 0.61 16.67
C THR A 165 5.83 1.42 15.61
N SER A 166 6.54 2.09 14.69
CA SER A 166 5.90 2.83 13.61
C SER A 166 5.14 1.92 12.64
N ILE A 167 5.66 0.72 12.36
CA ILE A 167 4.94 -0.27 11.54
C ILE A 167 3.71 -0.74 12.28
N ASP A 168 3.86 -1.22 13.52
CA ASP A 168 2.76 -1.86 14.27
C ASP A 168 1.63 -0.86 14.62
N ASN A 169 1.94 0.43 14.70
CA ASN A 169 0.95 1.49 14.87
C ASN A 169 0.17 1.82 13.59
N SER A 170 0.66 1.50 12.40
CA SER A 170 0.02 1.94 11.15
C SER A 170 -0.35 0.79 10.23
N VAL A 171 0.29 -0.36 10.34
CA VAL A 171 0.11 -1.49 9.45
C VAL A 171 -0.12 -2.76 10.27
N TYR A 172 -1.19 -3.47 9.96
CA TYR A 172 -1.51 -4.76 10.55
C TYR A 172 -1.47 -5.85 9.48
N PHE A 173 -0.79 -6.95 9.78
CA PHE A 173 -0.70 -8.13 8.93
C PHE A 173 -1.50 -9.28 9.58
N PRO A 174 -2.73 -9.57 9.13
CA PRO A 174 -3.58 -10.56 9.78
C PRO A 174 -2.98 -11.96 9.79
N THR A 175 -3.11 -12.64 10.93
CA THR A 175 -2.65 -14.01 11.12
C THR A 175 -3.77 -14.97 11.53
N GLU A 176 -4.95 -14.47 11.89
CA GLU A 176 -6.15 -15.28 12.02
C GLU A 176 -6.98 -15.10 10.75
N VAL A 177 -6.96 -16.11 9.88
CA VAL A 177 -7.57 -16.09 8.55
C VAL A 177 -8.37 -17.37 8.33
N ARG A 178 -9.55 -17.25 7.73
CA ARG A 178 -10.45 -18.36 7.40
C ARG A 178 -10.90 -18.22 5.95
N VAL A 179 -10.75 -19.29 5.17
CA VAL A 179 -11.20 -19.33 3.77
C VAL A 179 -12.41 -20.25 3.66
N ARG A 180 -13.50 -19.77 3.05
CA ARG A 180 -14.76 -20.50 2.89
C ARG A 180 -15.36 -20.25 1.52
N GLY A 181 -15.15 -21.18 0.60
CA GLY A 181 -15.69 -21.08 -0.76
C GLY A 181 -15.14 -19.82 -1.45
N LYS A 182 -15.98 -18.80 -1.62
CA LYS A 182 -15.63 -17.53 -2.26
C LYS A 182 -15.13 -16.46 -1.29
N SER A 183 -15.26 -16.69 0.01
CA SER A 183 -14.94 -15.70 1.03
C SER A 183 -13.59 -15.98 1.69
N VAL A 184 -12.87 -14.92 2.01
CA VAL A 184 -11.77 -14.91 2.97
C VAL A 184 -12.11 -13.95 4.10
N GLU A 185 -12.09 -14.47 5.33
CA GLU A 185 -12.37 -13.75 6.56
C GLU A 185 -11.07 -13.60 7.36
N PHE A 186 -10.80 -12.42 7.90
CA PHE A 186 -9.63 -12.16 8.73
C PHE A 186 -9.91 -11.22 9.89
N PHE A 187 -9.24 -11.48 11.02
CA PHE A 187 -9.43 -10.74 12.26
C PHE A 187 -8.39 -9.62 12.44
N VAL A 188 -8.83 -8.50 13.01
CA VAL A 188 -7.98 -7.38 13.43
C VAL A 188 -8.36 -6.96 14.86
N PRO A 189 -7.42 -6.97 15.83
CA PRO A 189 -7.70 -6.60 17.21
C PRO A 189 -8.20 -5.15 17.34
N ALA A 190 -9.18 -4.90 18.22
CA ALA A 190 -9.69 -3.55 18.45
C ALA A 190 -8.60 -2.54 18.87
N ALA A 191 -7.56 -3.01 19.57
CA ALA A 191 -6.43 -2.20 20.00
C ALA A 191 -5.68 -1.54 18.83
N PHE A 192 -5.67 -2.16 17.65
CA PHE A 192 -5.03 -1.59 16.47
C PHE A 192 -5.71 -0.30 16.01
N PHE A 193 -7.01 -0.13 16.28
CA PHE A 193 -7.78 1.06 15.87
C PHE A 193 -7.82 2.17 16.93
N GLY A 194 -7.03 2.07 18.00
CA GLY A 194 -6.88 3.15 18.98
C GLY A 194 -8.18 3.56 19.68
N GLY A 195 -9.17 2.66 19.76
CA GLY A 195 -10.47 2.92 20.38
C GLY A 195 -11.59 3.31 19.41
N SER A 196 -11.31 3.44 18.11
CA SER A 196 -12.36 3.64 17.11
C SER A 196 -13.32 2.44 17.06
N ASP A 197 -14.61 2.70 16.89
CA ASP A 197 -15.66 1.69 16.89
C ASP A 197 -16.12 1.26 15.49
N GLY A 198 -15.55 1.87 14.44
CA GLY A 198 -15.86 1.59 13.05
C GLY A 198 -17.13 2.27 12.53
N ALA A 199 -17.81 3.10 13.31
CA ALA A 199 -19.08 3.69 12.89
C ALA A 199 -18.94 4.79 11.82
N ASP A 200 -17.75 5.35 11.64
CA ASP A 200 -17.48 6.50 10.78
C ASP A 200 -16.08 6.40 10.18
N TRP A 201 -15.92 5.54 9.18
CA TRP A 201 -14.66 5.33 8.48
C TRP A 201 -14.81 5.63 7.00
N ALA A 202 -13.67 5.82 6.34
CA ALA A 202 -13.55 5.52 4.93
C ALA A 202 -12.48 4.47 4.68
N VAL A 203 -12.70 3.64 3.66
CA VAL A 203 -11.81 2.56 3.27
C VAL A 203 -11.48 2.65 1.80
N THR A 204 -10.20 2.50 1.47
CA THR A 204 -9.73 2.21 0.11
C THR A 204 -9.24 0.77 0.10
N THR A 205 -9.96 -0.11 -0.60
CA THR A 205 -9.63 -1.54 -0.65
C THR A 205 -9.10 -1.92 -2.01
N LEU A 206 -7.95 -2.57 -2.05
CA LEU A 206 -7.26 -2.97 -3.29
C LEU A 206 -6.99 -4.46 -3.29
N VAL A 207 -7.11 -5.07 -4.47
CA VAL A 207 -6.72 -6.45 -4.73
C VAL A 207 -5.54 -6.46 -5.69
N THR A 208 -4.49 -7.19 -5.33
CA THR A 208 -3.33 -7.44 -6.19
C THR A 208 -3.08 -8.92 -6.32
N GLY A 209 -2.40 -9.35 -7.40
CA GLY A 209 -1.84 -10.69 -7.47
C GLY A 209 -0.80 -10.91 -6.36
N ALA A 210 -0.85 -12.06 -5.68
CA ALA A 210 0.17 -12.39 -4.69
C ALA A 210 1.34 -13.17 -5.29
N ARG A 211 2.55 -12.79 -4.90
CA ARG A 211 3.78 -13.53 -5.11
C ARG A 211 4.17 -14.19 -3.78
N PRO A 212 3.85 -15.48 -3.55
CA PRO A 212 4.02 -16.14 -2.24
C PRO A 212 5.49 -16.50 -1.92
N TYR A 213 6.45 -16.03 -2.71
CA TYR A 213 7.88 -16.25 -2.55
C TYR A 213 8.60 -14.92 -2.77
N SER A 214 9.68 -14.71 -2.02
CA SER A 214 10.53 -13.55 -2.22
C SER A 214 11.38 -13.77 -3.47
N SER A 215 11.20 -12.94 -4.48
CA SER A 215 12.25 -12.71 -5.46
C SER A 215 13.14 -11.62 -4.87
N MET A 216 14.28 -11.98 -4.29
CA MET A 216 15.36 -11.00 -4.20
C MET A 216 15.73 -10.66 -5.64
N SER A 217 15.13 -9.57 -6.15
CA SER A 217 15.63 -8.92 -7.34
C SER A 217 16.96 -8.29 -6.92
N LEU A 218 18.04 -9.07 -7.04
CA LEU A 218 19.40 -8.57 -7.00
C LEU A 218 19.63 -7.79 -8.29
N SER A 219 18.99 -6.62 -8.40
CA SER A 219 19.34 -5.65 -9.41
C SER A 219 20.68 -5.06 -9.02
N PHE A 220 21.77 -5.66 -9.50
CA PHE A 220 23.13 -5.16 -9.33
C PHE A 220 23.44 -3.92 -10.20
N LEU A 221 22.46 -3.47 -10.99
CA LEU A 221 22.57 -2.28 -11.80
C LEU A 221 22.24 -1.05 -10.95
N PRO A 222 23.00 0.05 -11.09
CA PRO A 222 22.65 1.30 -10.43
C PRO A 222 21.25 1.74 -10.88
N THR A 223 20.38 1.96 -9.91
CA THR A 223 19.00 2.43 -10.10
C THR A 223 18.83 3.76 -9.40
N SER A 224 18.09 4.67 -10.00
CA SER A 224 17.71 5.95 -9.39
C SER A 224 16.57 5.80 -8.37
N LYS A 225 15.94 4.61 -8.30
CA LYS A 225 14.82 4.33 -7.42
C LYS A 225 15.28 4.13 -5.98
N THR A 226 14.53 4.66 -5.02
CA THR A 226 14.69 4.40 -3.59
C THR A 226 14.47 2.91 -3.27
N PRO A 227 14.96 2.40 -2.12
CA PRO A 227 14.66 1.03 -1.68
C PRO A 227 13.15 0.75 -1.61
N LEU A 228 12.35 1.75 -1.25
CA LEU A 228 10.89 1.64 -1.17
C LEU A 228 10.24 1.48 -2.54
N GLU A 229 10.71 2.21 -3.55
CA GLU A 229 10.20 2.13 -4.94
C GLU A 229 10.56 0.82 -5.65
N GLN A 230 11.53 0.07 -5.13
CA GLN A 230 11.94 -1.24 -5.66
C GLN A 230 11.25 -2.40 -4.96
N MET A 231 10.56 -2.14 -3.84
CA MET A 231 9.92 -3.15 -3.03
C MET A 231 8.51 -3.45 -3.56
N ASP A 232 8.25 -4.72 -3.84
CA ASP A 232 6.94 -5.17 -4.32
C ASP A 232 6.01 -5.63 -3.18
N MET A 233 6.55 -5.92 -2.00
CA MET A 233 5.82 -6.41 -0.82
C MET A 233 4.81 -7.53 -1.17
N GLY A 234 5.29 -8.52 -1.93
CA GLY A 234 4.48 -9.66 -2.38
C GLY A 234 3.42 -9.35 -3.44
N ALA A 235 3.33 -8.14 -3.99
CA ALA A 235 2.47 -7.85 -5.13
C ALA A 235 3.13 -8.26 -6.46
N MET A 236 2.37 -8.95 -7.30
CA MET A 236 2.76 -9.24 -8.68
C MET A 236 2.86 -7.94 -9.48
N GLN A 237 4.04 -7.65 -10.03
CA GLN A 237 4.27 -6.51 -10.92
C GLN A 237 3.93 -6.90 -12.35
N PRO A 238 3.01 -6.20 -13.04
CA PRO A 238 2.64 -6.53 -14.40
C PRO A 238 3.82 -6.47 -15.36
N ALA A 239 3.82 -7.33 -16.37
CA ALA A 239 4.81 -7.33 -17.44
C ALA A 239 4.13 -7.32 -18.81
N GLN A 240 4.83 -6.80 -19.81
CA GLN A 240 4.29 -6.69 -21.16
C GLN A 240 3.95 -8.08 -21.75
N GLY A 241 2.81 -8.17 -22.44
CA GLY A 241 2.35 -9.38 -23.11
C GLY A 241 1.47 -10.24 -22.19
N ARG A 242 1.63 -11.57 -22.29
CA ARG A 242 0.88 -12.57 -21.51
C ARG A 242 1.86 -13.47 -20.76
N PRO A 243 2.51 -12.96 -19.71
CA PRO A 243 3.51 -13.72 -18.96
C PRO A 243 2.88 -14.90 -18.22
N GLN A 244 3.72 -15.87 -17.90
CA GLN A 244 3.33 -17.07 -17.16
C GLN A 244 3.40 -16.91 -15.64
N ASP A 245 3.94 -15.84 -15.09
CA ASP A 245 4.25 -15.75 -13.65
C ASP A 245 3.77 -14.46 -12.99
N THR A 246 3.20 -13.55 -13.77
CA THR A 246 2.63 -12.29 -13.32
C THR A 246 1.47 -11.87 -14.23
N PHE A 247 0.82 -10.76 -13.93
CA PHE A 247 -0.21 -10.18 -14.79
C PHE A 247 0.43 -9.58 -16.06
N GLY A 248 -0.27 -9.73 -17.17
CA GLY A 248 0.09 -9.16 -18.45
C GLY A 248 -0.51 -7.77 -18.66
N PHE A 249 0.04 -7.03 -19.61
CA PHE A 249 -0.66 -5.90 -20.23
C PHE A 249 -0.24 -5.77 -21.70
N GLU A 250 -1.16 -5.29 -22.53
CA GLU A 250 -0.88 -5.02 -23.94
C GLU A 250 -0.08 -3.71 -24.09
N SER A 251 0.73 -3.61 -25.14
CA SER A 251 1.68 -2.49 -25.38
C SER A 251 1.11 -1.11 -25.03
N GLY A 252 1.87 -0.27 -24.33
CA GLY A 252 1.42 1.05 -23.89
C GLY A 252 2.16 1.50 -22.63
N GLN A 253 1.48 2.29 -21.81
CA GLN A 253 1.93 2.64 -20.46
C GLN A 253 1.97 1.38 -19.57
N GLU A 254 2.97 1.28 -18.69
CA GLU A 254 3.05 0.21 -17.70
C GLU A 254 1.75 0.14 -16.90
N ALA A 255 1.13 -1.04 -16.84
CA ALA A 255 -0.13 -1.21 -16.12
C ALA A 255 0.10 -1.17 -14.61
N SER A 256 -0.89 -0.64 -13.87
CA SER A 256 -0.90 -0.71 -12.41
C SER A 256 -0.93 -2.17 -11.93
N PRO A 257 -0.21 -2.52 -10.84
CA PRO A 257 -0.31 -3.83 -10.19
C PRO A 257 -1.68 -4.14 -9.57
N ILE A 258 -2.55 -3.13 -9.42
CA ILE A 258 -3.89 -3.28 -8.86
C ILE A 258 -4.78 -3.96 -9.89
N VAL A 259 -5.21 -5.18 -9.55
CA VAL A 259 -6.09 -6.01 -10.40
C VAL A 259 -7.53 -5.59 -10.23
N ASP A 260 -7.92 -5.25 -9.00
CA ASP A 260 -9.27 -4.82 -8.67
C ASP A 260 -9.24 -3.85 -7.48
N ALA A 261 -10.26 -3.00 -7.36
CA ALA A 261 -10.41 -2.06 -6.26
C ALA A 261 -11.88 -1.82 -5.95
N LEU A 262 -12.20 -1.85 -4.65
CA LEU A 262 -13.56 -1.60 -4.18
C LEU A 262 -14.01 -0.18 -4.56
N MET A 263 -14.89 -0.09 -5.55
CA MET A 263 -15.31 1.15 -6.18
C MET A 263 -16.80 1.08 -6.52
N PRO A 264 -17.54 2.20 -6.55
CA PRO A 264 -18.98 2.13 -6.84
C PRO A 264 -19.29 1.88 -8.33
N SER A 265 -18.30 1.91 -9.23
CA SER A 265 -18.49 1.61 -10.66
C SER A 265 -17.18 1.25 -11.37
N VAL A 266 -17.29 0.37 -12.38
CA VAL A 266 -16.17 -0.01 -13.29
C VAL A 266 -15.56 1.22 -13.99
N ALA A 267 -16.39 2.20 -14.35
CA ALA A 267 -15.92 3.43 -15.00
C ALA A 267 -14.99 4.25 -14.09
N GLN A 268 -15.27 4.28 -12.79
CA GLN A 268 -14.42 4.94 -11.81
C GLN A 268 -13.10 4.19 -11.61
N GLN A 269 -13.13 2.86 -11.51
CA GLN A 269 -11.93 2.01 -11.47
C GLN A 269 -10.99 2.31 -12.64
N ILE A 270 -11.50 2.23 -13.89
CA ILE A 270 -10.72 2.51 -15.10
C ILE A 270 -10.17 3.94 -15.07
N ALA A 271 -11.00 4.91 -14.68
CA ALA A 271 -10.59 6.31 -14.67
C ALA A 271 -9.49 6.61 -13.64
N LEU A 272 -9.55 6.00 -12.46
CA LEU A 272 -8.60 6.28 -11.39
C LEU A 272 -7.31 5.47 -11.57
N ILE A 273 -7.43 4.14 -11.73
CA ILE A 273 -6.27 3.26 -11.88
C ILE A 273 -5.58 3.46 -13.23
N GLY A 274 -6.37 3.58 -14.32
CA GLY A 274 -5.83 3.68 -15.68
C GLY A 274 -5.12 4.99 -15.98
N ASN A 275 -5.41 6.06 -15.23
CA ASN A 275 -4.79 7.38 -15.40
C ASN A 275 -3.83 7.77 -14.26
N ASP A 276 -3.53 6.85 -13.32
CA ASP A 276 -2.70 7.11 -12.14
C ASP A 276 -3.20 8.32 -11.29
N GLU A 277 -4.54 8.45 -11.22
CA GLU A 277 -5.20 9.46 -10.39
C GLU A 277 -5.32 8.95 -8.94
N PRO A 278 -5.36 9.85 -7.94
CA PRO A 278 -5.57 9.45 -6.56
C PRO A 278 -6.87 8.65 -6.38
N LEU A 279 -6.76 7.47 -5.78
CA LEU A 279 -7.87 6.59 -5.44
C LEU A 279 -8.82 7.26 -4.44
N ILE A 280 -10.11 7.10 -4.68
CA ILE A 280 -11.19 7.58 -3.81
C ILE A 280 -11.79 6.36 -3.14
N GLY A 281 -11.79 6.34 -1.81
CA GLY A 281 -12.36 5.23 -1.03
C GLY A 281 -13.88 5.27 -0.93
N MET A 282 -14.44 4.23 -0.30
CA MET A 282 -15.84 4.18 0.15
C MET A 282 -15.95 4.64 1.60
N SER A 283 -17.01 5.35 1.97
CA SER A 283 -17.18 5.94 3.30
C SER A 283 -18.59 5.77 3.84
N TRP A 284 -18.72 5.62 5.15
CA TRP A 284 -20.01 5.57 5.84
C TRP A 284 -19.94 6.34 7.16
N GLY A 285 -21.11 6.56 7.77
CA GLY A 285 -21.22 7.34 9.00
C GLY A 285 -21.48 8.83 8.76
N PRO A 286 -21.40 9.66 9.82
CA PRO A 286 -21.70 11.10 9.76
C PRO A 286 -20.88 11.88 8.74
N HIS A 287 -19.66 11.46 8.42
CA HIS A 287 -18.77 12.14 7.47
C HIS A 287 -18.67 11.42 6.12
N ALA A 288 -19.65 10.57 5.80
CA ALA A 288 -19.70 9.89 4.51
C ALA A 288 -19.91 10.89 3.35
N VAL A 289 -19.14 10.71 2.28
CA VAL A 289 -19.35 11.44 1.02
C VAL A 289 -20.44 10.73 0.21
N ASN A 290 -21.24 11.47 -0.57
CA ASN A 290 -22.28 10.87 -1.42
C ASN A 290 -21.65 10.13 -2.61
N GLU A 291 -21.40 8.84 -2.44
CA GLU A 291 -20.78 7.94 -3.43
C GLU A 291 -21.56 7.89 -4.75
N SER A 292 -22.89 7.85 -4.68
CA SER A 292 -23.75 7.84 -5.89
C SER A 292 -23.63 9.12 -6.73
N ALA A 293 -23.24 10.24 -6.14
CA ALA A 293 -22.94 11.47 -6.89
C ALA A 293 -21.57 11.39 -7.58
N LEU A 294 -20.59 10.75 -6.95
CA LEU A 294 -19.26 10.52 -7.53
C LEU A 294 -19.34 9.56 -8.72
N SER A 295 -20.02 8.42 -8.60
CA SER A 295 -20.17 7.44 -9.70
C SER A 295 -20.78 8.08 -10.95
N ARG A 296 -21.87 8.84 -10.77
CA ARG A 296 -22.55 9.57 -11.86
C ARG A 296 -21.67 10.61 -12.56
N ARG A 297 -20.60 11.10 -11.90
CA ARG A 297 -19.63 12.00 -12.53
C ARG A 297 -18.73 11.23 -13.50
N PHE A 298 -18.25 10.05 -13.09
CA PHE A 298 -17.39 9.21 -13.93
C PHE A 298 -18.15 8.59 -15.11
N GLU A 299 -19.37 8.11 -14.89
CA GLU A 299 -20.20 7.55 -15.96
C GLU A 299 -20.49 8.58 -17.06
N ARG A 300 -20.92 9.80 -16.69
CA ARG A 300 -21.12 10.89 -17.66
C ARG A 300 -19.84 11.26 -18.41
N GLY A 301 -18.70 11.23 -17.71
CA GLY A 301 -17.39 11.43 -18.33
C GLY A 301 -17.09 10.36 -19.40
N ALA A 302 -17.30 9.09 -19.06
CA ALA A 302 -17.09 7.96 -19.95
C ALA A 302 -18.02 7.99 -21.18
N GLU A 303 -19.30 8.32 -20.98
CA GLU A 303 -20.27 8.50 -22.07
C GLU A 303 -19.86 9.63 -23.02
N THR A 304 -19.37 10.76 -22.48
CA THR A 304 -18.91 11.90 -23.27
C THR A 304 -17.69 11.54 -24.13
N VAL A 305 -16.76 10.75 -23.60
CA VAL A 305 -15.58 10.26 -24.34
C VAL A 305 -15.99 9.27 -25.43
N ARG A 306 -16.92 8.35 -25.13
CA ARG A 306 -17.44 7.38 -26.10
C ARG A 306 -18.24 8.04 -27.23
N ALA A 307 -19.04 9.06 -26.92
CA ALA A 307 -19.78 9.85 -27.90
C ALA A 307 -18.85 10.60 -28.86
N LYS A 308 -17.75 11.18 -28.36
CA LYS A 308 -16.73 11.85 -29.21
C LYS A 308 -15.95 10.89 -30.11
N ARG A 309 -15.76 9.62 -29.70
CA ARG A 309 -15.12 8.59 -30.55
C ARG A 309 -16.02 8.06 -31.66
N ASN A 310 -17.35 8.11 -31.48
CA ASN A 310 -18.31 7.60 -32.46
C ASN A 310 -18.76 8.64 -33.50
N THR A 311 -18.36 9.90 -33.35
CA THR A 311 -18.51 10.91 -34.40
C THR A 311 -17.27 10.91 -35.28
N THR A 312 -17.30 10.17 -36.39
CA THR A 312 -16.32 10.29 -37.48
C THR A 312 -16.34 11.74 -37.99
N PRO A 313 -15.24 12.49 -37.98
CA PRO A 313 -15.17 13.71 -38.76
C PRO A 313 -14.84 13.33 -40.20
N GLU A 314 -15.71 13.69 -41.14
CA GLU A 314 -15.28 13.92 -42.51
C GLU A 314 -14.07 14.85 -42.50
N ALA A 315 -13.06 14.50 -43.28
CA ALA A 315 -11.83 15.25 -43.41
C ALA A 315 -12.12 16.66 -43.94
N SER A 316 -12.11 17.65 -43.05
CA SER A 316 -11.81 19.03 -43.41
C SER A 316 -10.70 19.52 -42.48
N GLY A 317 -9.52 19.74 -43.07
CA GLY A 317 -8.38 20.32 -42.38
C GLY A 317 -8.75 21.67 -41.78
N GLY A 318 -8.60 21.78 -40.46
CA GLY A 318 -8.86 23.00 -39.72
C GLY A 318 -8.21 22.91 -38.34
N SER A 319 -7.13 23.66 -38.17
CA SER A 319 -6.45 23.94 -36.90
C SER A 319 -7.45 24.30 -35.78
N LEU A 320 -7.40 23.57 -34.66
CA LEU A 320 -8.20 23.85 -33.45
C LEU A 320 -7.37 23.63 -32.18
N PHE A 321 -6.33 24.43 -31.99
CA PHE A 321 -5.89 24.83 -30.65
C PHE A 321 -6.41 26.25 -30.39
N SER A 322 -7.58 26.39 -29.76
CA SER A 322 -7.90 27.58 -28.95
C SER A 322 -9.17 27.39 -28.11
N SER A 323 -9.12 27.92 -26.89
CA SER A 323 -10.16 28.03 -25.86
C SER A 323 -10.53 26.70 -25.16
N THR A 324 -10.51 26.56 -23.84
CA THR A 324 -10.79 27.52 -22.76
C THR A 324 -9.97 27.19 -21.51
N LEU A 325 -9.07 28.11 -21.13
CA LEU A 325 -8.38 28.16 -19.84
C LEU A 325 -9.04 29.31 -19.08
N GLY A 326 -10.02 29.00 -18.23
CA GLY A 326 -10.83 30.01 -17.56
C GLY A 326 -11.70 29.40 -16.48
N GLY A 327 -11.12 29.17 -15.30
CA GLY A 327 -11.88 28.80 -14.12
C GLY A 327 -11.12 27.87 -13.17
N LEU A 328 -10.05 28.37 -12.54
CA LEU A 328 -9.45 27.80 -11.32
C LEU A 328 -8.37 28.77 -10.76
N LYS A 329 -8.77 30.02 -10.53
CA LYS A 329 -7.97 30.99 -9.78
C LYS A 329 -8.85 31.57 -8.69
N ASN A 330 -8.90 30.88 -7.55
CA ASN A 330 -9.25 31.39 -6.22
C ASN A 330 -9.19 30.22 -5.24
N TRP A 331 -7.99 29.73 -4.87
CA TRP A 331 -7.87 28.80 -3.74
C TRP A 331 -6.51 28.79 -3.02
N PHE A 332 -5.71 29.85 -3.14
CA PHE A 332 -4.54 30.02 -2.27
C PHE A 332 -4.37 31.47 -1.86
N ARG A 333 -4.91 31.81 -0.68
CA ARG A 333 -4.43 32.89 0.17
C ARG A 333 -4.37 32.33 1.59
N SER A 334 -3.17 32.10 2.09
CA SER A 334 -2.87 31.99 3.50
C SER A 334 -1.59 32.78 3.74
N ASP A 335 -1.69 33.81 4.57
CA ASP A 335 -0.59 34.66 5.01
C ASP A 335 0.41 33.88 5.89
N PRO A 336 1.70 34.29 5.94
CA PRO A 336 2.69 33.61 6.75
C PRO A 336 2.64 34.09 8.21
N VAL A 337 2.39 33.17 9.14
CA VAL A 337 2.62 33.40 10.58
C VAL A 337 4.03 32.94 10.94
N ARG A 338 4.79 33.83 11.59
CA ARG A 338 6.14 33.59 12.15
C ARG A 338 6.09 32.59 13.33
N PRO A 339 7.15 31.81 13.57
CA PRO A 339 7.24 30.98 14.76
C PRO A 339 7.81 31.77 15.95
N GLU A 340 7.16 31.64 17.11
CA GLU A 340 7.78 31.86 18.42
C GLU A 340 8.42 30.56 18.90
N ALA A 341 9.61 30.69 19.47
CA ALA A 341 10.32 29.63 20.18
C ALA A 341 9.79 29.55 21.62
N ASP A 342 9.62 28.34 22.15
CA ASP A 342 10.32 27.96 23.38
C ASP A 342 10.21 26.47 23.74
N ALA A 343 11.21 26.07 24.52
CA ALA A 343 11.62 24.73 24.90
C ALA A 343 10.69 24.00 25.89
N SER A 344 10.65 22.66 25.79
CA SER A 344 10.85 21.74 26.94
C SER A 344 10.74 20.28 26.49
N GLY A 345 11.55 19.42 27.12
CA GLY A 345 11.82 18.05 26.71
C GLY A 345 10.58 17.18 26.51
N GLN A 346 10.42 16.67 25.29
CA GLN A 346 9.46 15.64 24.95
C GLN A 346 10.20 14.32 24.71
N SER A 347 9.76 13.28 25.40
CA SER A 347 9.88 11.91 24.91
C SER A 347 9.46 11.91 23.44
N ARG A 348 10.40 11.59 22.54
CA ARG A 348 10.16 11.68 21.09
C ARG A 348 9.01 10.73 20.77
N LYS A 349 7.84 11.29 20.45
CA LYS A 349 6.76 10.52 19.85
C LYS A 349 7.31 9.87 18.58
N PRO A 350 7.05 8.58 18.33
CA PRO A 350 7.47 7.94 17.09
C PRO A 350 6.89 8.75 15.92
N VAL A 351 7.76 9.10 14.98
CA VAL A 351 7.37 9.90 13.81
C VAL A 351 6.40 9.06 12.95
N PRO A 352 5.30 9.65 12.44
CA PRO A 352 4.28 8.91 11.69
C PRO A 352 4.80 8.23 10.41
N LEU A 353 4.22 7.08 10.06
CA LEU A 353 4.56 6.29 8.87
C LEU A 353 4.49 7.09 7.56
N GLN A 354 3.66 8.13 7.54
CA GLN A 354 3.46 9.07 6.42
C GLN A 354 4.75 9.70 5.91
N SER A 355 5.64 10.07 6.82
CA SER A 355 6.93 10.63 6.43
C SER A 355 7.91 9.60 5.83
N PHE A 356 7.56 8.31 5.83
CA PHE A 356 8.40 7.23 5.27
C PHE A 356 7.92 6.73 3.93
N LEU A 357 6.62 6.75 3.70
CA LEU A 357 6.02 6.20 2.48
C LEU A 357 6.07 7.17 1.30
N ASP A 358 6.37 8.45 1.52
CA ASP A 358 6.64 9.40 0.45
C ASP A 358 8.02 9.13 -0.18
N PRO A 359 8.11 8.64 -1.43
CA PRO A 359 9.37 8.36 -2.09
C PRO A 359 10.21 9.62 -2.35
N GLY A 360 9.62 10.82 -2.27
CA GLY A 360 10.32 12.10 -2.36
C GLY A 360 11.15 12.44 -1.13
N ILE A 361 10.86 11.82 0.03
CA ILE A 361 11.59 12.05 1.27
C ILE A 361 12.84 11.16 1.31
N LYS A 362 13.94 11.70 0.78
CA LYS A 362 15.28 11.16 1.07
C LYS A 362 15.54 11.32 2.56
N GLY A 363 15.90 10.23 3.25
CA GLY A 363 15.94 10.08 4.71
C GLY A 363 16.88 11.01 5.50
N ASN A 364 16.72 12.32 5.35
CA ASN A 364 17.43 13.36 6.08
C ASN A 364 16.46 14.10 7.01
N ALA A 365 15.96 13.39 8.03
CA ALA A 365 15.39 14.03 9.20
C ALA A 365 16.43 14.04 10.33
N ALA A 366 17.26 15.10 10.30
CA ALA A 366 18.08 15.68 11.37
C ALA A 366 19.25 14.87 11.99
N ALA A 367 20.46 15.13 11.48
CA ALA A 367 21.53 15.73 12.29
C ALA A 367 22.45 16.54 11.34
N GLU A 368 22.65 17.80 11.67
CA GLU A 368 23.58 18.70 11.00
C GLU A 368 25.01 18.21 11.30
N SER A 369 25.54 17.34 10.43
CA SER A 369 26.96 17.01 10.41
C SER A 369 27.42 17.05 8.96
N ALA A 370 28.34 17.97 8.67
CA ALA A 370 28.80 18.31 7.33
C ALA A 370 29.21 17.05 6.52
N PRO A 371 28.87 16.99 5.21
CA PRO A 371 29.27 15.87 4.37
C PRO A 371 30.77 15.93 4.10
N ILE A 372 31.47 14.83 4.38
CA ILE A 372 32.79 14.58 3.78
C ILE A 372 32.54 14.32 2.30
N GLY A 373 32.62 15.37 1.49
CA GLY A 373 32.41 15.30 0.05
C GLY A 373 33.42 14.37 -0.61
N GLN A 374 32.95 13.54 -1.54
CA GLN A 374 33.76 12.67 -2.41
C GLN A 374 34.64 13.47 -3.42
N HIS A 375 34.79 14.78 -3.23
CA HIS A 375 35.60 15.68 -4.04
C HIS A 375 36.73 16.39 -3.26
N ALA A 376 36.91 16.09 -1.97
CA ALA A 376 37.98 16.70 -1.19
C ALA A 376 39.36 16.12 -1.58
N PRO A 377 40.43 16.95 -1.65
CA PRO A 377 41.79 16.49 -1.87
C PRO A 377 42.19 15.38 -0.88
N VAL A 378 42.98 14.39 -1.33
CA VAL A 378 43.44 13.25 -0.52
C VAL A 378 43.94 13.65 0.88
N PRO A 379 44.75 14.73 1.07
CA PRO A 379 45.20 15.13 2.40
C PRO A 379 44.07 15.56 3.34
N GLU A 380 43.02 16.18 2.81
CA GLU A 380 41.86 16.63 3.59
C GLU A 380 41.00 15.43 4.02
N ARG A 381 40.78 14.47 3.11
CA ARG A 381 40.08 13.20 3.43
C ARG A 381 40.81 12.40 4.52
N LEU A 382 42.14 12.36 4.47
CA LEU A 382 42.95 11.69 5.50
C LEU A 382 42.89 12.41 6.85
N ARG A 383 42.87 13.75 6.87
CA ARG A 383 42.71 14.52 8.11
C ARG A 383 41.35 14.25 8.74
N THR A 384 40.27 14.26 7.96
CA THR A 384 38.94 13.99 8.50
C THR A 384 38.79 12.54 8.97
N LEU A 385 39.39 11.57 8.26
CA LEU A 385 39.41 10.18 8.71
C LEU A 385 40.17 10.00 10.05
N GLN A 386 41.28 10.72 10.24
CA GLN A 386 42.01 10.72 11.51
C GLN A 386 41.16 11.29 12.64
N GLN A 387 40.43 12.38 12.38
CA GLN A 387 39.57 13.01 13.37
C GLN A 387 38.42 12.08 13.81
N LEU A 388 37.78 11.37 12.88
CA LEU A 388 36.76 10.36 13.21
C LEU A 388 37.29 9.22 14.08
N PHE A 389 38.54 8.82 13.88
CA PHE A 389 39.19 7.79 14.70
C PHE A 389 39.56 8.31 16.09
N ASP A 390 40.10 9.52 16.18
CA ASP A 390 40.45 10.16 17.45
C ASP A 390 39.20 10.41 18.32
N ASP A 391 38.08 10.75 17.68
CA ASP A 391 36.76 10.93 18.32
C ASP A 391 36.07 9.59 18.66
N LYS A 392 36.72 8.45 18.37
CA LYS A 392 36.21 7.07 18.59
C LYS A 392 34.87 6.78 17.90
N LEU A 393 34.61 7.43 16.76
CA LEU A 393 33.39 7.23 15.96
C LEU A 393 33.53 6.07 14.97
N ILE A 394 34.76 5.65 14.69
CA ILE A 394 35.10 4.48 13.89
C ILE A 394 36.15 3.65 14.63
N ASP A 395 36.14 2.34 14.43
CA ASP A 395 37.13 1.45 15.04
C ASP A 395 38.44 1.38 14.21
N GLU A 396 39.43 0.67 14.74
CA GLU A 396 40.74 0.55 14.09
C GLU A 396 40.69 -0.20 12.75
N ALA A 397 39.76 -1.17 12.61
CA ALA A 397 39.61 -1.93 11.39
C ALA A 397 38.97 -1.06 10.28
N GLU A 398 37.93 -0.30 10.64
CA GLU A 398 37.26 0.67 9.77
C GLU A 398 38.24 1.79 9.34
N TYR A 399 39.01 2.34 10.27
CA TYR A 399 40.02 3.35 9.97
C TYR A 399 41.05 2.85 8.95
N ARG A 400 41.57 1.62 9.13
CA ARG A 400 42.54 1.01 8.20
C ARG A 400 41.93 0.80 6.80
N MET A 401 40.71 0.29 6.74
CA MET A 401 40.00 0.04 5.48
C MET A 401 39.77 1.36 4.71
N HIS A 402 39.27 2.40 5.38
CA HIS A 402 39.01 3.69 4.75
C HIS A 402 40.30 4.40 4.33
N LYS A 403 41.37 4.28 5.12
CA LYS A 403 42.68 4.83 4.78
C LYS A 403 43.26 4.16 3.53
N GLN A 404 43.16 2.83 3.42
CA GLN A 404 43.57 2.09 2.22
C GLN A 404 42.76 2.51 0.99
N ARG A 405 41.45 2.70 1.14
CA ARG A 405 40.59 3.18 0.05
C ARG A 405 40.98 4.59 -0.43
N ILE A 406 41.20 5.53 0.49
CA ILE A 406 41.59 6.91 0.15
C ILE A 406 42.95 6.98 -0.54
N LEU A 407 43.89 6.11 -0.16
CA LEU A 407 45.21 6.02 -0.77
C LEU A 407 45.21 5.24 -2.09
N GLY A 408 44.26 4.33 -2.29
CA GLY A 408 44.07 3.60 -3.55
C GLY A 408 43.40 4.42 -4.66
N ASP A 409 42.87 5.60 -4.33
CA ASP A 409 42.36 6.57 -5.30
C ASP A 409 43.48 7.46 -5.92
N LEU A 410 44.74 7.31 -5.47
CA LEU A 410 45.94 7.92 -6.07
C LEU A 410 46.49 7.03 -7.19
#